data_AF-E9HZQ5-F1
#
_entry.id   AF-E9HZQ5-F1
#
_cell.length_a   1.000
_cell.length_b   1.000
_cell.length_c   1.000
_cell.angle_alpha   90.00
_cell.angle_beta   90.00
_cell.angle_gamma   90.00
#
_symmetry.space_group_name_H-M   'P 1'
#
loop_
_entity.id
_entity.type
_entity.pdbx_description
1 polymer ?
#
loop_
_entity_poly.entity_id
_entity_poly.type
_entity_poly.pdbx_seq_one_letter_code
_entity_poly.pdbx_strand_id
1 'polypeptide(L)'
;MQRILAVIFFLVVFLQHQSQAQCNSTNCVEPACKCMNTSPPGAQLVFLAFDGAITVTNYSNYTFLLNNIINPNGCPSGMTFFVYHEYNDYTLTHSLYFKRNEISTHSMSHSTPSSDWAYKSVSEWTDEIGGIQEALAKFANIPKAEIWGARAPFLQSSGDDTFTAMKNLGMYYDCSFPTTENTNPPIWPYTLDQGFQHECTIPPCPKDKYPGIWTVPMMAV
;
A
#
# COMPACT_ATOMS: atom_id res chain seq x y z
N MET A 1 -33.86 33.07 -47.84
CA MET A 1 -33.97 31.66 -47.42
C MET A 1 -32.57 31.06 -47.44
N GLN A 2 -31.90 30.96 -46.29
CA GLN A 2 -30.65 30.20 -46.18
C GLN A 2 -30.63 29.56 -44.79
N ARG A 3 -30.95 28.26 -44.75
CA ARG A 3 -30.96 27.45 -43.54
C ARG A 3 -29.52 27.02 -43.25
N ILE A 4 -28.95 27.52 -42.16
CA ILE A 4 -27.67 27.03 -41.64
C ILE A 4 -27.98 25.78 -40.80
N LEU A 5 -27.49 24.62 -41.24
CA LEU A 5 -27.52 23.38 -40.45
C LEU A 5 -26.48 23.49 -39.32
N ALA A 6 -26.94 23.38 -38.08
CA ALA A 6 -26.07 23.15 -36.94
C ALA A 6 -25.74 21.64 -36.86
N VAL A 7 -24.48 21.28 -37.05
CA VAL A 7 -23.98 19.92 -36.84
C VAL A 7 -23.54 19.82 -35.38
N ILE A 8 -24.31 19.09 -34.56
CA ILE A 8 -23.98 18.80 -33.17
C ILE A 8 -23.02 17.59 -33.17
N PHE A 9 -21.76 17.82 -32.83
CA PHE A 9 -20.80 16.76 -32.54
C PHE A 9 -21.08 16.21 -31.14
N PHE A 10 -21.64 15.00 -31.06
CA PHE A 10 -21.65 14.24 -29.81
C PHE A 10 -20.24 13.69 -29.58
N LEU A 11 -19.47 14.36 -28.72
CA LEU A 11 -18.25 13.82 -28.13
C LEU A 11 -18.66 12.67 -27.21
N VAL A 12 -18.60 11.44 -27.73
CA VAL A 12 -18.68 10.23 -26.91
C VAL A 12 -17.37 10.15 -26.13
N VAL A 13 -17.38 10.62 -24.89
CA VAL A 13 -16.31 10.36 -23.93
C VAL A 13 -16.37 8.87 -23.61
N PHE A 14 -15.48 8.08 -24.22
CA PHE A 14 -15.23 6.72 -23.77
C PHE A 14 -14.57 6.82 -22.39
N LEU A 15 -15.37 6.69 -21.33
CA LEU A 15 -14.85 6.27 -20.03
C LEU A 15 -14.21 4.89 -20.27
N GLN A 16 -12.88 4.85 -20.32
CA GLN A 16 -12.15 3.59 -20.31
C GLN A 16 -12.44 2.93 -18.96
N HIS A 17 -13.46 2.08 -18.92
CA HIS A 17 -13.61 1.10 -17.86
C HIS A 17 -12.40 0.18 -18.01
N GLN A 18 -11.38 0.38 -17.18
CA GLN A 18 -10.27 -0.57 -17.12
C GLN A 18 -10.90 -1.91 -16.74
N SER A 19 -10.89 -2.84 -17.69
CA SER A 19 -11.29 -4.23 -17.48
C SER A 19 -10.48 -4.76 -16.30
N GLN A 20 -11.08 -4.83 -15.11
CA GLN A 20 -10.51 -5.53 -13.96
C GLN A 20 -10.06 -6.91 -14.45
N ALA A 21 -8.80 -7.25 -14.22
CA ALA A 21 -8.25 -8.51 -14.71
C ALA A 21 -9.10 -9.66 -14.16
N GLN A 22 -9.71 -10.44 -15.05
CA GLN A 22 -10.64 -11.50 -14.65
C GLN A 22 -9.83 -12.62 -13.97
N CYS A 23 -9.87 -12.65 -12.64
CA CYS A 23 -9.08 -13.60 -11.87
C CYS A 23 -9.61 -15.04 -12.09
N ASN A 24 -8.76 -15.93 -12.59
CA ASN A 24 -9.10 -17.34 -12.75
C ASN A 24 -8.65 -18.14 -11.52
N SER A 25 -9.61 -18.57 -10.71
CA SER A 25 -9.39 -19.35 -9.48
C SER A 25 -8.71 -20.71 -9.70
N THR A 26 -8.65 -21.23 -10.93
CA THR A 26 -7.94 -22.48 -11.21
C THR A 26 -6.41 -22.29 -11.17
N ASN A 27 -5.94 -21.10 -11.56
CA ASN A 27 -4.51 -20.80 -11.64
C ASN A 27 -4.01 -19.96 -10.44
N CYS A 28 -4.92 -19.59 -9.53
CA CYS A 28 -4.63 -18.78 -8.35
C CYS A 28 -5.09 -19.54 -7.11
N VAL A 29 -4.15 -20.22 -6.44
CA VAL A 29 -4.43 -21.13 -5.34
C VAL A 29 -3.73 -20.65 -4.06
N GLU A 30 -4.49 -20.60 -2.97
CA GLU A 30 -3.97 -20.24 -1.65
C GLU A 30 -2.95 -21.30 -1.16
N PRO A 31 -1.94 -20.91 -0.35
CA PRO A 31 -1.71 -19.58 0.21
C PRO A 31 -0.88 -18.65 -0.68
N ALA A 32 -0.36 -19.14 -1.81
CA ALA A 32 0.58 -18.37 -2.64
C ALA A 32 -0.11 -17.30 -3.50
N CYS A 33 -1.36 -17.53 -3.89
CA CYS A 33 -2.15 -16.61 -4.70
C CYS A 33 -3.57 -16.51 -4.16
N LYS A 34 -4.11 -15.29 -4.12
CA LYS A 34 -5.50 -15.01 -3.75
C LYS A 34 -6.12 -14.00 -4.69
N CYS A 35 -7.25 -14.36 -5.29
CA CYS A 35 -8.07 -13.42 -6.07
C CYS A 35 -8.77 -12.43 -5.14
N MET A 36 -8.99 -11.20 -5.63
CA MET A 36 -9.88 -10.24 -4.98
C MET A 36 -11.25 -10.87 -4.78
N ASN A 37 -11.76 -10.78 -3.55
CA ASN A 37 -13.10 -11.19 -3.21
C ASN A 37 -13.55 -10.44 -1.95
N THR A 38 -14.84 -10.52 -1.66
CA THR A 38 -15.48 -9.88 -0.51
C THR A 38 -15.85 -10.88 0.60
N SER A 39 -15.42 -12.14 0.45
CA SER A 39 -15.73 -13.21 1.39
C SER A 39 -14.81 -13.13 2.61
N PRO A 40 -15.36 -13.04 3.84
CA PRO A 40 -14.53 -12.88 5.03
C PRO A 40 -13.70 -14.14 5.32
N PRO A 41 -12.44 -14.01 5.75
CA PRO A 41 -11.56 -15.12 6.12
C PRO A 41 -11.91 -15.76 7.47
N GLY A 42 -13.14 -15.57 7.98
CA GLY A 42 -13.65 -16.21 9.20
C GLY A 42 -13.43 -15.44 10.50
N ALA A 43 -12.48 -14.50 10.56
CA ALA A 43 -12.27 -13.61 11.71
C ALA A 43 -12.19 -12.13 11.27
N GLN A 44 -12.68 -11.23 12.12
CA GLN A 44 -12.48 -9.81 11.93
C GLN A 44 -11.05 -9.44 12.33
N LEU A 45 -10.28 -8.95 11.36
CA LEU A 45 -8.97 -8.36 11.59
C LEU A 45 -9.09 -6.83 11.57
N VAL A 46 -8.33 -6.15 12.42
CA VAL A 46 -8.22 -4.69 12.42
C VAL A 46 -6.77 -4.34 12.17
N PHE A 47 -6.50 -3.63 11.08
CA PHE A 47 -5.15 -3.21 10.69
C PHE A 47 -4.93 -1.76 11.12
N LEU A 48 -4.37 -1.56 12.32
CA LEU A 48 -4.06 -0.23 12.83
C LEU A 48 -2.68 0.20 12.35
N ALA A 49 -2.65 1.24 11.50
CA ALA A 49 -1.43 1.73 10.90
C ALA A 49 -1.23 3.24 11.11
N PHE A 50 0.03 3.66 11.22
CA PHE A 50 0.45 5.06 11.30
C PHE A 50 1.49 5.37 10.24
N ASP A 51 1.33 6.51 9.57
CA ASP A 51 2.27 7.00 8.57
C ASP A 51 3.11 8.13 9.15
N GLY A 52 4.38 8.16 8.76
CA GLY A 52 5.30 9.27 8.98
C GLY A 52 6.45 8.99 9.95
N ALA A 53 7.17 10.05 10.30
CA ALA A 53 8.32 9.96 11.20
C ALA A 53 7.89 9.64 12.63
N ILE A 54 8.60 8.70 13.25
CA ILE A 54 8.48 8.43 14.69
C ILE A 54 9.36 9.44 15.41
N THR A 55 8.78 10.16 16.36
CA THR A 55 9.46 11.22 17.10
C THR A 55 9.08 11.18 18.57
N VAL A 56 9.79 11.94 19.40
CA VAL A 56 9.48 12.08 20.82
C VAL A 56 8.06 12.61 21.10
N THR A 57 7.43 13.29 20.14
CA THR A 57 6.11 13.90 20.33
C THR A 57 4.96 12.91 20.12
N ASN A 58 5.15 11.88 19.30
CA ASN A 58 4.11 10.91 18.96
C ASN A 58 4.32 9.53 19.62
N TYR A 59 5.56 9.18 19.98
CA TYR A 59 5.91 7.88 20.55
C TYR A 59 5.14 7.52 21.84
N SER A 60 4.92 8.49 22.73
CA SER A 60 4.15 8.25 23.97
C SER A 60 2.70 7.88 23.66
N ASN A 61 2.11 8.46 22.61
CA ASN A 61 0.74 8.16 22.21
C ASN A 61 0.65 6.74 21.65
N TYR A 62 1.59 6.33 20.80
CA TYR A 62 1.65 4.97 20.25
C TYR A 62 1.75 3.90 21.34
N THR A 63 2.66 4.09 22.28
CA THR A 63 2.86 3.13 23.37
C THR A 63 1.69 3.13 24.37
N PHE A 64 1.03 4.27 24.56
CA PHE A 64 -0.18 4.35 25.38
C PHE A 64 -1.35 3.59 24.74
N LEU A 65 -1.58 3.74 23.43
CA LEU A 65 -2.71 3.14 22.73
C LEU A 65 -2.75 1.61 22.83
N LEU A 66 -1.60 0.93 22.78
CA LEU A 66 -1.54 -0.54 22.85
C LEU A 66 -1.40 -1.09 24.28
N ASN A 67 -1.26 -0.24 25.30
CA ASN A 67 -1.08 -0.71 26.67
C ASN A 67 -2.29 -1.55 27.09
N ASN A 68 -2.01 -2.81 27.45
CA ASN A 68 -3.00 -3.79 27.92
C ASN A 68 -4.08 -4.18 26.89
N ILE A 69 -3.88 -3.92 25.60
CA ILE A 69 -4.75 -4.46 24.55
C ILE A 69 -4.24 -5.86 24.18
N ILE A 70 -5.04 -6.87 24.49
CA ILE A 70 -4.75 -8.28 24.25
C ILE A 70 -5.78 -8.84 23.28
N ASN A 71 -5.31 -9.49 22.22
CA ASN A 71 -6.16 -10.18 21.25
C ASN A 71 -6.83 -11.41 21.91
N PRO A 72 -7.94 -11.94 21.36
CA PRO A 72 -8.62 -13.12 21.90
C PRO A 72 -7.74 -14.38 22.05
N ASN A 73 -6.62 -14.45 21.33
CA ASN A 73 -5.63 -15.52 21.44
C ASN A 73 -4.59 -15.32 22.57
N GLY A 74 -4.74 -14.29 23.41
CA GLY A 74 -3.86 -13.98 24.53
C GLY A 74 -2.56 -13.24 24.15
N CYS A 75 -2.34 -12.95 22.87
CA CYS A 75 -1.17 -12.18 22.43
C CYS A 75 -1.44 -10.66 22.51
N PRO A 76 -0.43 -9.84 22.83
CA PRO A 76 -0.54 -8.38 22.70
C PRO A 76 -0.93 -7.97 21.28
N SER A 77 -1.77 -6.95 21.15
CA SER A 77 -2.06 -6.33 19.85
C SER A 77 -0.84 -5.56 19.34
N GLY A 78 -0.67 -5.53 18.01
CA GLY A 78 0.39 -4.77 17.34
C GLY A 78 -0.19 -3.73 16.40
N MET A 79 0.66 -2.79 15.99
CA MET A 79 0.41 -1.80 14.95
C MET A 79 1.45 -1.92 13.84
N THR A 80 1.18 -1.26 12.72
CA THR A 80 2.11 -1.13 11.61
C THR A 80 2.49 0.33 11.40
N PHE A 81 3.78 0.61 11.28
CA PHE A 81 4.30 1.96 11.06
C PHE A 81 4.90 2.05 9.67
N PHE A 82 4.32 2.87 8.79
CA PHE A 82 4.92 3.23 7.51
C PHE A 82 5.78 4.47 7.72
N VAL A 83 7.10 4.27 7.79
CA VAL A 83 8.06 5.30 8.22
C VAL A 83 8.78 5.90 7.01
N TYR A 84 8.94 7.24 7.00
CA TYR A 84 9.88 7.93 6.12
C TYR A 84 11.09 8.47 6.89
N HIS A 85 12.15 8.86 6.18
CA HIS A 85 13.43 9.20 6.81
C HIS A 85 13.42 10.53 7.60
N GLU A 86 12.91 11.60 6.99
CA GLU A 86 13.02 12.95 7.53
C GLU A 86 12.48 13.03 8.97
N TYR A 87 13.27 13.56 9.89
CA TYR A 87 12.97 13.68 11.33
C TYR A 87 12.71 12.37 12.10
N ASN A 88 12.88 11.19 11.49
CA ASN A 88 12.63 9.93 12.18
C ASN A 88 13.71 9.61 13.22
N ASP A 89 13.29 9.38 14.46
CA ASP A 89 14.14 8.88 15.53
C ASP A 89 14.20 7.34 15.45
N TYR A 90 15.29 6.85 14.84
CA TYR A 90 15.52 5.42 14.65
C TYR A 90 15.65 4.63 15.97
N THR A 91 15.98 5.27 17.10
CA THR A 91 16.00 4.61 18.42
C THR A 91 14.58 4.31 18.88
N LEU A 92 13.67 5.28 18.70
CA LEU A 92 12.26 5.09 19.00
C LEU A 92 11.61 4.10 18.02
N THR A 93 12.00 4.13 16.74
CA THR A 93 11.59 3.12 15.75
C THR A 93 12.02 1.72 16.18
N HIS A 94 13.28 1.53 16.59
CA HIS A 94 13.78 0.25 17.11
C HIS A 94 12.96 -0.22 18.32
N SER A 95 12.61 0.69 19.22
CA SER A 95 11.80 0.36 20.40
C SER A 95 10.38 -0.11 20.04
N LEU A 96 9.74 0.49 19.03
CA LEU A 96 8.45 0.02 18.52
C LEU A 96 8.55 -1.39 17.91
N TYR A 97 9.59 -1.63 17.11
CA TYR A 97 9.91 -2.95 16.57
C TYR A 97 10.14 -3.99 17.68
N PHE A 98 10.96 -3.67 18.68
CA PHE A 98 11.22 -4.55 19.83
C PHE A 98 9.94 -4.88 20.61
N LYS A 99 8.97 -3.97 20.62
CA LYS A 99 7.61 -4.18 21.17
C LYS A 99 6.68 -4.95 20.24
N ARG A 100 7.21 -5.60 19.19
CA ARG A 100 6.48 -6.43 18.20
C ARG A 100 5.49 -5.66 17.33
N ASN A 101 5.73 -4.38 17.11
CA ASN A 101 5.06 -3.66 16.03
C ASN A 101 5.80 -3.91 14.73
N GLU A 102 5.04 -3.90 13.64
CA GLU A 102 5.62 -3.96 12.31
C GLU A 102 6.15 -2.58 11.89
N ILE A 103 7.34 -2.55 11.30
CA ILE A 103 7.93 -1.35 10.72
C ILE A 103 8.08 -1.57 9.21
N SER A 104 7.44 -0.71 8.44
CA SER A 104 7.32 -0.76 6.98
C SER A 104 7.79 0.56 6.34
N THR A 105 7.94 0.55 5.02
CA THR A 105 8.52 1.67 4.27
C THR A 105 7.47 2.70 3.85
N HIS A 106 7.81 3.99 3.95
CA HIS A 106 7.00 5.11 3.46
C HIS A 106 7.81 6.13 2.65
N SER A 107 8.76 5.62 1.86
CA SER A 107 9.78 6.36 1.10
C SER A 107 10.91 6.96 1.94
N MET A 108 11.97 7.38 1.24
CA MET A 108 13.11 8.05 1.84
C MET A 108 12.80 9.55 1.99
N SER A 109 12.30 10.19 0.93
CA SER A 109 12.20 11.65 0.89
C SER A 109 10.85 12.20 1.32
N HIS A 110 9.76 11.44 1.15
CA HIS A 110 8.38 11.95 1.22
C HIS A 110 8.21 13.32 0.49
N SER A 111 8.92 13.49 -0.63
CA SER A 111 8.99 14.71 -1.43
C SER A 111 7.62 15.26 -1.85
N THR A 112 7.53 16.58 -1.94
CA THR A 112 6.37 17.29 -2.52
C THR A 112 6.75 17.94 -3.85
N PRO A 113 5.80 18.15 -4.78
CA PRO A 113 4.36 17.87 -4.68
C PRO A 113 3.99 16.37 -4.83
N SER A 114 2.77 16.00 -4.42
CA SER A 114 2.28 14.62 -4.50
C SER A 114 2.22 14.09 -5.94
N SER A 115 2.01 14.96 -6.94
CA SER A 115 1.94 14.59 -8.35
C SER A 115 3.21 13.96 -8.89
N ASP A 116 4.37 14.27 -8.33
CA ASP A 116 5.65 13.82 -8.86
C ASP A 116 5.83 12.31 -8.65
N TRP A 117 5.20 11.74 -7.62
CA TRP A 117 5.20 10.30 -7.34
C TRP A 117 4.59 9.48 -8.48
N ALA A 118 3.62 10.05 -9.21
CA ALA A 118 2.94 9.38 -10.32
C ALA A 118 3.83 9.15 -11.55
N TYR A 119 5.00 9.82 -11.61
CA TYR A 119 5.91 9.81 -12.74
C TYR A 119 7.32 9.35 -12.40
N LYS A 120 7.57 8.97 -11.13
CA LYS A 120 8.85 8.39 -10.71
C LYS A 120 9.08 7.08 -11.44
N SER A 121 10.29 6.93 -11.97
CA SER A 121 10.78 5.72 -12.60
C SER A 121 11.00 4.58 -11.59
N VAL A 122 11.19 3.36 -12.09
CA VAL A 122 11.60 2.20 -11.27
C VAL A 122 12.83 2.51 -10.41
N SER A 123 13.83 3.21 -10.95
CA SER A 123 15.05 3.56 -10.21
C SER A 123 14.75 4.49 -9.04
N GLU A 124 13.95 5.53 -9.28
CA GLU A 124 13.56 6.47 -8.23
C GLU A 124 12.72 5.78 -7.16
N TRP A 125 11.78 4.92 -7.52
CA TRP A 125 11.05 4.10 -6.55
C TRP A 125 11.95 3.12 -5.78
N THR A 126 12.99 2.60 -6.44
CA THR A 126 13.99 1.74 -5.79
C THR A 126 14.80 2.53 -4.76
N ASP A 127 15.20 3.76 -5.09
CA ASP A 127 15.91 4.65 -4.17
C ASP A 127 15.01 5.07 -3.00
N GLU A 128 13.73 5.34 -3.25
CA GLU A 128 12.77 5.75 -2.23
C GLU A 128 12.42 4.61 -1.27
N ILE A 129 12.00 3.45 -1.78
CA ILE A 129 11.59 2.29 -0.95
C ILE A 129 12.82 1.60 -0.37
N GLY A 130 13.82 1.33 -1.21
CA GLY A 130 15.04 0.63 -0.82
C GLY A 130 15.92 1.47 0.10
N GLY A 131 15.99 2.79 -0.13
CA GLY A 131 16.75 3.71 0.71
C GLY A 131 16.25 3.73 2.15
N ILE A 132 14.93 3.86 2.36
CA ILE A 132 14.36 3.81 3.72
C ILE A 132 14.44 2.40 4.31
N GLN A 133 14.29 1.34 3.52
CA GLN A 133 14.47 -0.04 3.99
C GLN A 133 15.88 -0.26 4.55
N GLU A 134 16.92 0.17 3.83
CA GLU A 134 18.32 0.10 4.27
C GLU A 134 18.57 0.99 5.49
N ALA A 135 17.98 2.19 5.53
CA ALA A 135 18.13 3.10 6.66
C ALA A 135 17.50 2.53 7.94
N LEU A 136 16.29 1.96 7.84
CA LEU A 136 15.64 1.27 8.97
C LEU A 136 16.46 0.07 9.43
N ALA A 137 16.95 -0.74 8.50
CA ALA A 137 17.76 -1.91 8.85
C ALA A 137 19.05 -1.52 9.59
N LYS A 138 19.74 -0.49 9.10
CA LYS A 138 21.01 -0.02 9.63
C LYS A 138 20.87 0.79 10.91
N PHE A 139 20.02 1.81 10.91
CA PHE A 139 19.95 2.81 11.98
C PHE A 139 18.96 2.45 13.08
N ALA A 140 17.88 1.72 12.77
CA ALA A 140 16.98 1.16 13.77
C ALA A 140 17.30 -0.30 14.10
N ASN A 141 18.39 -0.88 13.57
CA ASN A 141 18.83 -2.25 13.85
C ASN A 141 17.69 -3.28 13.72
N ILE A 142 16.92 -3.18 12.64
CA ILE A 142 15.84 -4.11 12.30
C ILE A 142 16.38 -5.08 11.24
N PRO A 143 16.16 -6.40 11.34
CA PRO A 143 16.52 -7.31 10.26
C PRO A 143 15.86 -6.87 8.95
N LYS A 144 16.66 -6.60 7.90
CA LYS A 144 16.14 -6.12 6.62
C LYS A 144 15.01 -7.00 6.05
N ALA A 145 15.10 -8.31 6.26
CA ALA A 145 14.10 -9.30 5.83
C ALA A 145 12.73 -9.15 6.54
N GLU A 146 12.67 -8.46 7.67
CA GLU A 146 11.42 -8.14 8.39
C GLU A 146 10.84 -6.77 7.98
N ILE A 147 11.49 -6.06 7.06
CA ILE A 147 11.05 -4.78 6.50
C ILE A 147 10.56 -5.04 5.08
N TRP A 148 9.30 -5.42 4.98
CA TRP A 148 8.70 -6.10 3.84
C TRP A 148 7.37 -5.49 3.37
N GLY A 149 6.87 -4.47 4.06
CA GLY A 149 5.71 -3.69 3.63
C GLY A 149 6.10 -2.33 3.04
N ALA A 150 5.26 -1.83 2.14
CA ALA A 150 5.38 -0.48 1.59
C ALA A 150 4.03 0.23 1.53
N ARG A 151 4.06 1.54 1.76
CA ARG A 151 2.97 2.46 1.44
C ARG A 151 3.53 3.68 0.73
N ALA A 152 2.98 4.02 -0.42
CA ALA A 152 3.37 5.18 -1.21
C ALA A 152 2.99 6.49 -0.49
N PRO A 153 3.87 7.50 -0.47
CA PRO A 153 3.51 8.84 -0.03
C PRO A 153 2.28 9.37 -0.76
N PHE A 154 1.39 10.03 0.00
CA PHE A 154 0.12 10.55 -0.50
C PHE A 154 -0.78 9.50 -1.18
N LEU A 155 -0.52 8.20 -0.97
CA LEU A 155 -1.19 7.09 -1.65
C LEU A 155 -1.00 7.10 -3.18
N GLN A 156 0.01 7.82 -3.67
CA GLN A 156 0.28 7.98 -5.11
C GLN A 156 1.38 7.01 -5.56
N SER A 157 0.99 5.95 -6.27
CA SER A 157 1.94 5.07 -6.97
C SER A 157 2.25 5.60 -8.38
N SER A 158 3.27 5.03 -9.03
CA SER A 158 3.60 5.18 -10.46
C SER A 158 3.18 3.94 -11.27
N GLY A 159 2.13 3.23 -10.82
CA GLY A 159 1.67 2.00 -11.43
C GLY A 159 2.79 0.94 -11.50
N ASP A 160 3.04 0.41 -12.69
CA ASP A 160 4.00 -0.68 -12.91
C ASP A 160 5.43 -0.35 -12.43
N ASP A 161 5.83 0.92 -12.46
CA ASP A 161 7.17 1.32 -12.02
C ASP A 161 7.38 1.09 -10.52
N THR A 162 6.37 1.41 -9.71
CA THR A 162 6.39 1.16 -8.25
C THR A 162 6.47 -0.32 -7.95
N PHE A 163 5.64 -1.14 -8.61
CA PHE A 163 5.57 -2.58 -8.32
C PHE A 163 6.77 -3.35 -8.87
N THR A 164 7.39 -2.85 -9.94
CA THR A 164 8.68 -3.37 -10.42
C THR A 164 9.78 -3.12 -9.40
N ALA A 165 9.86 -1.92 -8.83
CA ALA A 165 10.81 -1.60 -7.77
C ALA A 165 10.58 -2.47 -6.52
N MET A 166 9.32 -2.58 -6.06
CA MET A 166 8.95 -3.44 -4.93
C MET A 166 9.37 -4.89 -5.13
N LYS A 167 9.14 -5.46 -6.31
CA LYS A 167 9.54 -6.83 -6.66
C LYS A 167 11.05 -7.01 -6.59
N ASN A 168 11.81 -6.05 -7.15
CA ASN A 168 13.27 -6.10 -7.13
C ASN A 168 13.85 -5.99 -5.70
N LEU A 169 13.15 -5.29 -4.81
CA LEU A 169 13.52 -5.11 -3.41
C LEU A 169 13.04 -6.26 -2.50
N GLY A 170 12.24 -7.20 -3.03
CA GLY A 170 11.66 -8.28 -2.24
C GLY A 170 10.57 -7.82 -1.27
N MET A 171 9.85 -6.74 -1.58
CA MET A 171 8.69 -6.30 -0.80
C MET A 171 7.57 -7.32 -0.94
N TYR A 172 6.89 -7.60 0.16
CA TYR A 172 5.82 -8.60 0.23
C TYR A 172 4.44 -8.01 0.00
N TYR A 173 4.18 -6.81 0.49
CA TYR A 173 2.87 -6.19 0.33
C TYR A 173 2.92 -4.66 0.15
N ASP A 174 1.93 -4.17 -0.57
CA ASP A 174 1.55 -2.77 -0.71
C ASP A 174 0.30 -2.49 0.13
N CYS A 175 0.22 -1.28 0.71
CA CYS A 175 -1.01 -0.76 1.31
C CYS A 175 -1.26 0.69 0.88
N SER A 176 -1.23 0.95 -0.43
CA SER A 176 -1.36 2.30 -0.99
C SER A 176 -2.69 2.55 -1.71
N PHE A 177 -3.45 1.50 -2.02
CA PHE A 177 -4.63 1.63 -2.89
C PHE A 177 -5.94 1.74 -2.11
N PRO A 178 -6.59 2.91 -2.12
CA PRO A 178 -7.93 3.04 -1.59
C PRO A 178 -8.97 2.47 -2.56
N THR A 179 -10.09 2.05 -1.99
CA THR A 179 -11.29 1.65 -2.72
C THR A 179 -12.51 2.38 -2.16
N THR A 180 -13.33 2.91 -3.06
CA THR A 180 -14.61 3.58 -2.78
C THR A 180 -15.80 2.78 -3.27
N GLU A 181 -15.63 1.90 -4.26
CA GLU A 181 -16.71 1.12 -4.86
C GLU A 181 -17.04 -0.13 -4.06
N ASN A 182 -16.04 -0.69 -3.36
CA ASN A 182 -16.16 -1.99 -2.71
C ASN A 182 -16.11 -1.89 -1.19
N THR A 183 -16.78 -0.91 -0.58
CA THR A 183 -16.77 -0.69 0.88
C THR A 183 -17.80 -1.54 1.63
N ASN A 184 -18.85 -2.01 0.95
CA ASN A 184 -19.86 -2.90 1.52
C ASN A 184 -20.46 -3.85 0.45
N PRO A 185 -20.08 -5.15 0.45
CA PRO A 185 -19.12 -5.77 1.35
C PRO A 185 -17.66 -5.35 1.02
N PRO A 186 -16.78 -5.25 2.04
CA PRO A 186 -15.39 -4.85 1.83
C PRO A 186 -14.59 -5.89 1.05
N ILE A 187 -13.63 -5.45 0.23
CA ILE A 187 -12.65 -6.35 -0.39
C ILE A 187 -11.56 -6.74 0.60
N TRP A 188 -11.13 -7.99 0.51
CA TRP A 188 -10.04 -8.53 1.31
C TRP A 188 -8.70 -8.42 0.58
N PRO A 189 -7.57 -8.49 1.31
CA PRO A 189 -6.24 -8.54 0.70
C PRO A 189 -6.16 -9.64 -0.36
N TYR A 190 -5.49 -9.32 -1.46
CA TYR A 190 -5.34 -10.19 -2.61
C TYR A 190 -3.95 -10.01 -3.23
N THR A 191 -3.55 -10.97 -4.06
CA THR A 191 -2.24 -10.95 -4.71
C THR A 191 -2.33 -10.36 -6.11
N LEU A 192 -1.27 -9.68 -6.55
CA LEU A 192 -1.16 -9.13 -7.90
C LEU A 192 -0.72 -10.16 -8.96
N ASP A 193 -0.72 -11.46 -8.63
CA ASP A 193 -0.51 -12.59 -9.55
C ASP A 193 -1.44 -12.56 -10.77
N GLN A 194 -2.69 -12.12 -10.57
CA GLN A 194 -3.64 -11.93 -11.66
C GLN A 194 -3.79 -10.46 -12.06
N GLY A 195 -2.91 -9.58 -11.58
CA GLY A 195 -2.95 -8.13 -11.79
C GLY A 195 -3.80 -7.41 -10.75
N PHE A 196 -3.93 -6.10 -10.93
CA PHE A 196 -4.80 -5.25 -10.12
C PHE A 196 -6.28 -5.54 -10.40
N GLN A 197 -7.08 -5.70 -9.34
CA GLN A 197 -8.42 -6.31 -9.43
C GLN A 197 -9.54 -5.45 -8.84
N HIS A 198 -9.26 -4.24 -8.36
CA HIS A 198 -10.28 -3.26 -7.98
C HIS A 198 -10.13 -1.96 -8.78
N GLU A 199 -11.00 -1.00 -8.53
CA GLU A 199 -10.98 0.30 -9.20
C GLU A 199 -9.70 1.09 -8.88
N CYS A 200 -9.22 1.87 -9.85
CA CYS A 200 -8.04 2.70 -9.66
C CYS A 200 -8.45 4.12 -9.23
N THR A 201 -8.64 4.35 -7.93
CA THR A 201 -9.07 5.66 -7.41
C THR A 201 -8.00 6.74 -7.59
N ILE A 202 -6.71 6.39 -7.46
CA ILE A 202 -5.57 7.31 -7.59
C ILE A 202 -4.65 6.77 -8.71
N PRO A 203 -4.84 7.18 -9.97
CA PRO A 203 -4.02 6.71 -11.08
C PRO A 203 -2.60 7.31 -11.05
N PRO A 204 -1.60 6.60 -11.63
CA PRO A 204 -1.70 5.28 -12.26
C PRO A 204 -1.65 4.11 -11.25
N CYS A 205 -2.42 3.06 -11.54
CA CYS A 205 -2.33 1.74 -10.88
C CYS A 205 -1.62 0.73 -11.80
N PRO A 206 -1.02 -0.35 -11.27
CA PRO A 206 -0.30 -1.34 -12.09
C PRO A 206 -1.23 -2.00 -13.10
N LYS A 207 -0.74 -2.14 -14.33
CA LYS A 207 -1.42 -2.82 -15.44
C LYS A 207 -0.86 -4.22 -15.65
N ASP A 208 0.40 -4.45 -15.27
CA ASP A 208 1.06 -5.74 -15.33
C ASP A 208 0.75 -6.61 -14.11
N LYS A 209 1.26 -7.84 -14.14
CA LYS A 209 1.14 -8.82 -13.06
C LYS A 209 2.39 -8.84 -12.20
N TYR A 210 2.20 -8.84 -10.89
CA TYR A 210 3.28 -8.91 -9.91
C TYR A 210 3.09 -10.11 -8.97
N PRO A 211 3.34 -11.34 -9.45
CA PRO A 211 3.19 -12.54 -8.65
C PRO A 211 3.95 -12.47 -7.31
N GLY A 212 3.25 -12.83 -6.24
CA GLY A 212 3.78 -12.83 -4.86
C GLY A 212 3.69 -11.50 -4.11
N ILE A 213 3.38 -10.38 -4.78
CA ILE A 213 3.08 -9.12 -4.09
C ILE A 213 1.61 -9.10 -3.71
N TRP A 214 1.34 -8.87 -2.42
CA TRP A 214 0.01 -8.62 -1.91
C TRP A 214 -0.34 -7.15 -1.99
N THR A 215 -1.62 -6.86 -2.19
CA THR A 215 -2.16 -5.55 -1.88
C THR A 215 -3.13 -5.70 -0.71
N VAL A 216 -3.01 -4.80 0.27
CA VAL A 216 -3.93 -4.63 1.38
C VAL A 216 -4.75 -3.37 1.07
N PRO A 217 -5.96 -3.51 0.49
CA PRO A 217 -6.75 -2.37 0.06
C PRO A 217 -7.19 -1.51 1.25
N MET A 218 -7.24 -0.19 1.05
CA MET A 218 -7.71 0.75 2.06
C MET A 218 -9.18 1.08 1.81
N MET A 219 -10.05 0.61 2.70
CA MET A 219 -11.48 0.88 2.57
C MET A 219 -11.76 2.36 2.86
N ALA A 220 -12.29 3.10 1.88
CA ALA A 220 -12.77 4.45 2.11
C ALA A 220 -14.00 4.42 3.04
N VAL A 221 -14.11 5.44 3.89
CA VAL A 221 -15.20 5.62 4.86
C VAL A 221 -16.13 6.74 4.42
#